data_AF-A0AAJ5CZ78-F1
#
_entry.id   AF-A0AAJ5CZ78-F1
#
_cell.length_a   1.000
_cell.length_b   1.000
_cell.length_c   1.000
_cell.angle_alpha   90.00
_cell.angle_beta   90.00
_cell.angle_gamma   90.00
#
_symmetry.space_group_name_H-M   'P 1'
#
loop_
_entity.id
_entity.type
_entity.pdbx_description
1 polymer ?
#
loop_
_entity_poly.entity_id
_entity_poly.type
_entity_poly.pdbx_seq_one_letter_code
_entity_poly.pdbx_strand_id
1 'polypeptide(L)'
;MPSSIAISSTMPITPTGSPSLTALTQPLNAPPYSSLQVDEARRLVLEYVGQRDDWGHEQRCTAILAALAWSHRQFNRRGGADMEPLRRDLTQHLERSCSEGEDAEALADALASLCSENAPDGQSTDPSPVHVQLAHDVLATLDRGVDACPLLSELIGGLPEHHGVDGNSVDELYRSALCAWVAIAPPNDKGRAIVKDRILNMANGKLDLQRLGLRSLPDLPSGLVTLNARFNQLSTCQPCPRVSKISTQPATS
;
A
#
# COMPACT_ATOMS: atom_id res chain seq x y z
N MET A 1 72.06 11.44 -47.40
CA MET A 1 71.42 12.75 -47.64
C MET A 1 71.25 12.92 -49.15
N PRO A 2 70.16 13.48 -49.71
CA PRO A 2 68.88 13.99 -49.16
C PRO A 2 67.73 12.97 -49.37
N SER A 3 66.57 12.99 -48.69
CA SER A 3 65.45 13.98 -48.66
C SER A 3 64.74 14.08 -50.03
N SER A 4 63.43 14.11 -50.22
CA SER A 4 62.20 13.93 -49.43
C SER A 4 61.01 14.22 -50.38
N ILE A 5 59.79 13.74 -50.04
CA ILE A 5 58.46 14.28 -50.43
C ILE A 5 58.02 13.91 -51.89
N ALA A 6 56.83 13.38 -52.22
CA ALA A 6 55.49 13.85 -51.83
C ALA A 6 54.34 12.92 -52.31
N ILE A 7 53.31 12.77 -51.46
CA ILE A 7 51.87 13.00 -51.73
C ILE A 7 50.98 11.88 -52.34
N SER A 8 50.12 11.36 -51.44
CA SER A 8 48.66 11.13 -51.49
C SER A 8 47.97 9.98 -52.25
N SER A 9 47.11 9.36 -51.43
CA SER A 9 45.74 8.88 -51.70
C SER A 9 45.58 7.54 -52.42
N THR A 10 45.20 6.50 -51.67
CA THR A 10 43.80 6.01 -51.56
C THR A 10 43.70 4.83 -50.59
N MET A 11 42.79 4.91 -49.61
CA MET A 11 42.23 3.79 -48.82
C MET A 11 41.21 3.00 -49.68
N PRO A 12 40.78 1.74 -49.36
CA PRO A 12 40.63 1.18 -48.01
C PRO A 12 41.16 -0.25 -47.82
N ILE A 13 41.68 -0.52 -46.62
CA ILE A 13 41.80 -1.88 -46.09
C ILE A 13 40.57 -2.06 -45.19
N THR A 14 39.66 -2.95 -45.59
CA THR A 14 38.52 -3.37 -44.78
C THR A 14 38.99 -4.00 -43.47
N PRO A 15 38.32 -3.72 -42.33
CA PRO A 15 38.80 -4.11 -41.02
C PRO A 15 38.47 -5.57 -40.70
N THR A 16 39.45 -6.20 -40.06
CA THR A 16 39.34 -7.18 -38.98
C THR A 16 37.90 -7.54 -38.62
N GLY A 17 37.47 -8.74 -39.03
CA GLY A 17 36.23 -9.35 -38.58
C GLY A 17 36.19 -9.36 -37.06
N SER A 18 35.26 -8.59 -36.51
CA SER A 18 35.00 -8.53 -35.08
C SER A 18 34.46 -9.89 -34.60
N PRO A 19 34.89 -10.39 -33.43
CA PRO A 19 34.20 -11.49 -32.79
C PRO A 19 32.80 -11.01 -32.42
N SER A 20 31.79 -11.72 -32.92
CA SER A 20 30.40 -11.43 -32.62
C SER A 20 30.17 -11.54 -31.11
N LEU A 21 29.72 -10.44 -30.51
CA LEU A 21 29.29 -10.34 -29.12
C LEU A 21 28.08 -11.24 -28.89
N THR A 22 28.34 -12.50 -28.56
CA THR A 22 27.52 -13.25 -27.62
C THR A 22 27.67 -12.60 -26.24
N ALA A 23 26.74 -11.73 -25.86
CA ALA A 23 26.43 -11.42 -24.47
C ALA A 23 25.16 -10.57 -24.39
N LEU A 24 24.31 -10.85 -23.40
CA LEU A 24 23.11 -10.12 -23.00
C LEU A 24 21.80 -10.44 -23.74
N THR A 25 21.41 -11.70 -23.69
CA THR A 25 20.01 -12.05 -23.38
C THR A 25 20.01 -13.13 -22.31
N GLN A 26 20.47 -12.74 -21.13
CA GLN A 26 20.22 -13.50 -19.91
C GLN A 26 18.91 -12.96 -19.35
N PRO A 27 17.88 -13.79 -19.10
CA PRO A 27 16.81 -13.36 -18.21
C PRO A 27 17.47 -13.07 -16.88
N LEU A 28 17.26 -11.86 -16.33
CA LEU A 28 17.72 -11.52 -15.01
C LEU A 28 17.17 -12.59 -14.04
N ASN A 29 18.08 -13.46 -13.60
CA ASN A 29 17.87 -14.36 -12.47
C ASN A 29 17.69 -13.47 -11.24
N ALA A 30 16.44 -13.10 -10.94
CA ALA A 30 16.08 -12.80 -9.57
C ALA A 30 16.21 -14.11 -8.78
N PRO A 31 16.80 -14.15 -7.57
CA PRO A 31 16.51 -15.24 -6.67
C PRO A 31 15.01 -15.18 -6.42
N PRO A 32 14.21 -16.15 -6.90
CA PRO A 32 12.79 -16.07 -6.69
C PRO A 32 12.59 -16.35 -5.21
N TYR A 33 11.80 -15.51 -4.55
CA TYR A 33 11.15 -15.81 -3.28
C TYR A 33 10.95 -17.31 -3.08
N SER A 34 11.15 -17.80 -1.87
CA SER A 34 10.63 -19.14 -1.57
C SER A 34 9.13 -19.10 -1.83
N SER A 35 8.65 -19.80 -2.86
CA SER A 35 7.22 -19.93 -3.19
C SER A 35 6.37 -20.13 -1.93
N LEU A 36 6.89 -20.92 -0.99
CA LEU A 36 6.32 -21.16 0.32
C LEU A 36 6.02 -19.89 1.14
N GLN A 37 6.92 -18.90 1.16
CA GLN A 37 6.71 -17.65 1.91
C GLN A 37 5.64 -16.77 1.27
N VAL A 38 5.61 -16.71 -0.07
CA VAL A 38 4.60 -15.96 -0.82
C VAL A 38 3.23 -16.61 -0.66
N ASP A 39 3.16 -17.94 -0.74
CA ASP A 39 1.94 -18.71 -0.53
C ASP A 39 1.41 -18.55 0.90
N GLU A 40 2.31 -18.55 1.89
CA GLU A 40 1.95 -18.33 3.29
C GLU A 40 1.44 -16.91 3.56
N ALA A 41 2.14 -15.89 3.05
CA ALA A 41 1.69 -14.51 3.15
C ALA A 41 0.33 -14.31 2.44
N ARG A 42 0.15 -14.93 1.27
CA ARG A 42 -1.13 -14.90 0.54
C ARG A 42 -2.24 -15.55 1.36
N ARG A 43 -1.98 -16.70 1.99
CA ARG A 43 -2.93 -17.38 2.88
C ARG A 43 -3.36 -16.47 4.02
N LEU A 44 -2.40 -15.91 4.75
CA LEU A 44 -2.65 -15.02 5.89
C LEU A 44 -3.40 -13.74 5.49
N VAL A 45 -3.06 -13.16 4.33
CA VAL A 45 -3.76 -11.98 3.79
C VAL A 45 -5.24 -12.29 3.52
N LEU A 46 -5.53 -13.41 2.87
CA LEU A 46 -6.91 -13.79 2.55
C LEU A 46 -7.71 -14.21 3.78
N GLU A 47 -7.07 -14.88 4.74
CA GLU A 47 -7.65 -15.21 6.05
C GLU A 47 -8.04 -13.93 6.80
N TYR A 48 -7.09 -12.99 6.95
CA TYR A 48 -7.31 -11.72 7.62
C TYR A 48 -8.39 -10.87 6.95
N VAL A 49 -8.43 -10.80 5.62
CA VAL A 49 -9.46 -10.03 4.90
C VAL A 49 -10.87 -10.60 5.17
N GLY A 50 -10.98 -11.92 5.36
CA GLY A 50 -12.24 -12.59 5.61
C GLY A 50 -13.20 -12.58 4.41
N GLN A 51 -14.47 -12.89 4.66
CA GLN A 51 -15.49 -12.94 3.61
C GLN A 51 -16.00 -11.55 3.25
N ARG A 52 -16.46 -11.40 2.00
CA ARG A 52 -16.99 -10.12 1.48
C ARG A 52 -18.15 -9.56 2.29
N ASP A 53 -18.98 -10.44 2.82
CA ASP A 53 -20.17 -10.08 3.59
C ASP A 53 -19.85 -9.86 5.08
N ASP A 54 -18.61 -10.11 5.50
CA ASP A 54 -18.19 -9.91 6.88
C ASP A 54 -18.14 -8.43 7.22
N TRP A 55 -18.59 -8.14 8.43
CA TRP A 55 -18.40 -6.82 8.98
C TRP A 55 -16.90 -6.53 9.12
N GLY A 56 -16.47 -5.36 8.63
CA GLY A 56 -15.05 -4.98 8.64
C GLY A 56 -14.27 -5.36 7.36
N HIS A 57 -14.85 -6.12 6.42
CA HIS A 57 -14.13 -6.61 5.24
C HIS A 57 -13.47 -5.48 4.44
N GLU A 58 -14.22 -4.41 4.12
CA GLU A 58 -13.68 -3.27 3.37
C GLU A 58 -12.54 -2.58 4.15
N GLN A 59 -12.65 -2.46 5.47
CA GLN A 59 -11.62 -1.89 6.33
C GLN A 59 -10.35 -2.75 6.31
N ARG A 60 -10.48 -4.06 6.52
CA ARG A 60 -9.36 -5.00 6.49
C ARG A 60 -8.66 -5.00 5.13
N CYS A 61 -9.40 -4.97 4.01
CA CYS A 61 -8.79 -4.80 2.68
C CYS A 61 -7.97 -3.51 2.58
N THR A 62 -8.50 -2.38 3.03
CA THR A 62 -7.79 -1.09 2.98
C THR A 62 -6.56 -1.06 3.89
N ALA A 63 -6.62 -1.74 5.03
CA ALA A 63 -5.51 -1.88 5.95
C ALA A 63 -4.37 -2.69 5.31
N ILE A 64 -4.68 -3.80 4.64
CA ILE A 64 -3.69 -4.61 3.91
C ILE A 64 -3.06 -3.82 2.75
N LEU A 65 -3.87 -3.13 1.93
CA LEU A 65 -3.36 -2.32 0.82
C LEU A 65 -2.38 -1.23 1.31
N ALA A 66 -2.70 -0.60 2.44
CA ALA A 66 -1.81 0.36 3.10
C ALA A 66 -0.53 -0.30 3.62
N ALA A 67 -0.64 -1.47 4.25
CA ALA A 67 0.50 -2.23 4.76
C ALA A 67 1.45 -2.65 3.65
N LEU A 68 0.93 -3.11 2.50
CA LEU A 68 1.72 -3.48 1.32
C LEU A 68 2.47 -2.27 0.74
N ALA A 69 1.78 -1.13 0.54
CA ALA A 69 2.40 0.08 0.03
C ALA A 69 3.48 0.63 0.97
N TRP A 70 3.21 0.61 2.28
CA TRP A 70 4.14 1.13 3.28
C TRP A 70 5.34 0.21 3.49
N SER A 71 5.15 -1.11 3.57
CA SER A 71 6.24 -2.07 3.76
C SER A 71 7.22 -2.05 2.58
N HIS A 72 6.71 -1.92 1.35
CA HIS A 72 7.53 -1.71 0.16
C HIS A 72 8.40 -0.45 0.27
N ARG A 73 7.78 0.68 0.64
CA ARG A 73 8.46 1.97 0.74
C ARG A 73 9.52 2.02 1.84
N GLN A 74 9.24 1.44 3.01
CA GLN A 74 10.19 1.41 4.11
C GLN A 74 11.42 0.57 3.76
N PHE A 75 11.24 -0.52 3.02
CA PHE A 75 12.35 -1.37 2.62
C PHE A 75 13.33 -0.65 1.68
N ASN A 76 12.81 0.07 0.68
CA ASN A 76 13.62 0.86 -0.24
C ASN A 76 14.37 2.02 0.47
N ARG A 77 13.90 2.46 1.65
CA ARG A 77 14.59 3.49 2.45
C ARG A 77 15.62 2.92 3.42
N ARG A 78 15.33 1.79 4.07
CA ARG A 78 16.13 1.26 5.20
C ARG A 78 17.19 0.24 4.79
N GLY A 79 17.15 -0.28 3.56
CA GLY A 79 18.17 -1.20 3.04
C GLY A 79 18.33 -2.48 3.87
N GLY A 80 17.25 -2.97 4.51
CA GLY A 80 17.26 -4.19 5.32
C GLY A 80 17.77 -4.05 6.76
N ALA A 81 17.89 -2.83 7.31
CA ALA A 81 18.17 -2.63 8.74
C ALA A 81 17.03 -3.18 9.64
N ASP A 82 17.33 -3.40 10.94
CA ASP A 82 16.43 -3.93 11.98
C ASP A 82 14.94 -3.78 11.67
N MET A 83 14.26 -4.90 11.43
CA MET A 83 12.88 -4.98 10.97
C MET A 83 11.86 -4.94 12.12
N GLU A 84 12.32 -4.98 13.38
CA GLU A 84 11.46 -4.96 14.56
C GLU A 84 10.52 -3.74 14.62
N PRO A 85 10.97 -2.50 14.32
CA PRO A 85 10.06 -1.36 14.26
C PRO A 85 9.00 -1.50 13.17
N LEU A 86 9.36 -2.08 12.01
CA LEU A 86 8.42 -2.30 10.92
C LEU A 86 7.33 -3.30 11.33
N ARG A 87 7.73 -4.42 11.94
CA ARG A 87 6.79 -5.45 12.44
C ARG A 87 5.82 -4.85 13.44
N ARG A 88 6.32 -4.15 14.45
CA ARG A 88 5.51 -3.50 15.49
C ARG A 88 4.47 -2.54 14.91
N ASP A 89 4.89 -1.69 13.98
CA ASP A 89 4.02 -0.68 13.39
C ASP A 89 2.94 -1.31 12.49
N LEU A 90 3.29 -2.38 11.75
CA LEU A 90 2.34 -3.20 11.00
C LEU A 90 1.33 -3.88 11.91
N THR A 91 1.78 -4.56 12.98
CA THR A 91 0.90 -5.23 13.94
C THR A 91 -0.10 -4.23 14.53
N GLN A 92 0.37 -3.07 15.00
CA GLN A 92 -0.50 -2.06 15.59
C GLN A 92 -1.55 -1.51 14.60
N HIS A 93 -1.19 -1.36 13.32
CA HIS A 93 -2.11 -0.93 12.27
C HIS A 93 -3.15 -2.00 11.91
N LEU A 94 -2.72 -3.26 11.85
CA LEU A 94 -3.60 -4.39 11.55
C LEU A 94 -4.56 -4.69 12.71
N GLU A 95 -4.09 -4.66 13.96
CA GLU A 95 -4.94 -4.81 15.15
C GLU A 95 -6.02 -3.72 15.23
N ARG A 96 -5.71 -2.50 14.77
CA ARG A 96 -6.66 -1.40 14.74
C ARG A 96 -7.86 -1.67 13.82
N SER A 97 -7.61 -2.38 12.73
CA SER A 97 -8.59 -2.60 11.66
C SER A 97 -9.36 -3.91 11.82
N CYS A 98 -9.06 -4.69 12.87
CA CYS A 98 -9.57 -6.03 13.09
C CYS A 98 -10.35 -6.17 14.41
N SER A 99 -11.22 -7.19 14.47
CA SER A 99 -11.85 -7.70 15.70
C SER A 99 -11.09 -8.90 16.26
N GLU A 100 -11.30 -9.22 17.55
CA GLU A 100 -10.68 -10.35 18.26
C GLU A 100 -10.72 -11.66 17.45
N GLY A 101 -9.56 -12.29 17.21
CA GLY A 101 -9.46 -13.64 16.61
C GLY A 101 -8.43 -13.80 15.50
N GLU A 102 -8.09 -12.72 14.77
CA GLU A 102 -7.09 -12.77 13.69
C GLU A 102 -5.67 -12.56 14.21
N ASP A 103 -4.71 -13.34 13.71
CA ASP A 103 -3.30 -13.24 14.09
C ASP A 103 -2.58 -12.12 13.31
N ALA A 104 -2.82 -10.88 13.75
CA ALA A 104 -2.21 -9.68 13.18
C ALA A 104 -0.67 -9.70 13.26
N GLU A 105 -0.10 -10.39 14.26
CA GLU A 105 1.34 -10.53 14.45
C GLU A 105 1.94 -11.46 13.39
N ALA A 106 1.35 -12.65 13.19
CA ALA A 106 1.79 -13.58 12.15
C ALA A 106 1.71 -12.96 10.75
N LEU A 107 0.65 -12.20 10.47
CA LEU A 107 0.50 -11.47 9.21
C LEU A 107 1.56 -10.36 9.06
N ALA A 108 1.80 -9.56 10.10
CA ALA A 108 2.83 -8.53 10.08
C ALA A 108 4.23 -9.13 9.83
N ASP A 109 4.52 -10.27 10.45
CA ASP A 109 5.76 -11.03 10.27
C ASP A 109 5.93 -11.55 8.85
N ALA A 110 4.86 -12.10 8.26
CA ALA A 110 4.87 -12.56 6.87
C ALA A 110 5.13 -11.39 5.90
N LEU A 111 4.44 -10.26 6.08
CA LEU A 111 4.63 -9.05 5.27
C LEU A 111 6.04 -8.45 5.42
N ALA A 112 6.60 -8.45 6.63
CA ALA A 112 7.96 -7.98 6.89
C ALA A 112 9.02 -8.89 6.24
N SER A 113 8.77 -10.21 6.26
CA SER A 113 9.67 -11.21 5.68
C SER A 113 9.73 -11.11 4.16
N LEU A 114 8.60 -10.87 3.49
CA LEU A 114 8.54 -10.63 2.05
C LEU A 114 9.40 -9.46 1.59
N CYS A 115 9.59 -8.45 2.44
CA CYS A 115 10.38 -7.30 2.06
C CYS A 115 11.90 -7.56 2.17
N SER A 116 12.34 -8.50 3.02
CA SER A 116 13.76 -8.82 3.27
C SER A 116 14.55 -9.36 2.08
N GLU A 117 13.87 -9.86 1.05
CA GLU A 117 14.49 -10.45 -0.14
C GLU A 117 14.54 -9.49 -1.35
N ASN A 118 14.04 -8.24 -1.20
CA ASN A 118 13.82 -7.27 -2.28
C ASN A 118 14.75 -6.04 -2.24
N ALA A 119 16.02 -6.19 -1.89
CA ALA A 119 16.97 -5.07 -2.01
C ALA A 119 17.78 -5.17 -3.32
N PRO A 120 17.27 -4.76 -4.50
CA PRO A 120 18.13 -4.34 -5.57
C PRO A 120 18.59 -2.90 -5.30
N ASP A 121 19.85 -2.61 -5.66
CA ASP A 121 20.44 -1.27 -5.63
C ASP A 121 19.61 -0.26 -6.45
N GLY A 122 18.61 0.37 -5.86
CA GLY A 122 17.82 1.37 -6.57
C GLY A 122 16.55 1.78 -5.86
N GLN A 123 16.38 3.09 -5.68
CA GLN A 123 15.17 3.77 -5.22
C GLN A 123 14.03 3.64 -6.26
N SER A 124 13.59 2.42 -6.56
CA SER A 124 12.44 2.22 -7.44
C SER A 124 11.16 2.59 -6.69
N THR A 125 10.37 3.47 -7.29
CA THR A 125 9.00 3.78 -6.84
C THR A 125 8.00 2.73 -7.33
N ASP A 126 8.40 1.88 -8.27
CA ASP A 126 7.55 0.85 -8.84
C ASP A 126 7.33 -0.29 -7.84
N PRO A 127 6.09 -0.73 -7.61
CA PRO A 127 5.79 -1.80 -6.67
C PRO A 127 6.35 -3.14 -7.15
N SER A 128 6.94 -3.90 -6.23
CA SER A 128 7.37 -5.28 -6.48
C SER A 128 6.22 -6.15 -7.03
N PRO A 129 6.49 -7.09 -7.96
CA PRO A 129 5.48 -8.00 -8.51
C PRO A 129 4.72 -8.79 -7.43
N VAL A 130 5.37 -9.13 -6.31
CA VAL A 130 4.72 -9.86 -5.20
C VAL A 130 3.72 -8.97 -4.47
N HIS A 131 4.08 -7.72 -4.17
CA HIS A 131 3.15 -6.76 -3.57
C HIS A 131 1.96 -6.50 -4.50
N VAL A 132 2.19 -6.38 -5.82
CA VAL A 132 1.13 -6.23 -6.82
C VAL A 132 0.20 -7.45 -6.84
N GLN A 133 0.74 -8.66 -6.79
CA GLN A 133 -0.07 -9.88 -6.78
C GLN A 133 -0.94 -9.98 -5.53
N LEU A 134 -0.37 -9.69 -4.35
CA LEU A 134 -1.14 -9.69 -3.10
C LEU A 134 -2.23 -8.61 -3.10
N ALA A 135 -1.93 -7.40 -3.60
CA ALA A 135 -2.94 -6.35 -3.73
C ALA A 135 -4.04 -6.72 -4.74
N HIS A 136 -3.69 -7.38 -5.83
CA HIS A 136 -4.67 -7.91 -6.79
C HIS A 136 -5.61 -8.93 -6.11
N ASP A 137 -5.06 -9.88 -5.36
CA ASP A 137 -5.85 -10.87 -4.63
C ASP A 137 -6.81 -10.21 -3.62
N VAL A 138 -6.34 -9.18 -2.88
CA VAL A 138 -7.20 -8.40 -1.98
C VAL A 138 -8.30 -7.66 -2.75
N LEU A 139 -7.97 -6.97 -3.84
CA LEU A 139 -8.95 -6.22 -4.63
C LEU A 139 -9.99 -7.14 -5.29
N ALA A 140 -9.61 -8.36 -5.65
CA ALA A 140 -10.52 -9.37 -6.19
C ALA A 140 -11.64 -9.73 -5.18
N THR A 141 -11.35 -9.68 -3.87
CA THR A 141 -12.38 -9.90 -2.83
C THR A 141 -13.42 -8.79 -2.75
N LEU A 142 -13.05 -7.56 -3.12
CA LEU A 142 -13.93 -6.38 -3.08
C LEU A 142 -14.84 -6.25 -4.31
N ASP A 143 -14.51 -6.94 -5.42
CA ASP A 143 -15.27 -6.91 -6.68
C ASP A 143 -15.49 -5.48 -7.21
N ARG A 144 -14.41 -4.68 -7.22
CA ARG A 144 -14.44 -3.26 -7.62
C ARG A 144 -13.78 -2.96 -8.96
N GLY A 145 -13.15 -3.95 -9.60
CA GLY A 145 -12.47 -3.76 -10.90
C GLY A 145 -11.33 -2.74 -10.87
N VAL A 146 -10.73 -2.50 -9.70
CA VAL A 146 -9.60 -1.58 -9.52
C VAL A 146 -8.31 -2.30 -9.87
N ASP A 147 -7.45 -1.66 -10.66
CA ASP A 147 -6.14 -2.21 -10.99
C ASP A 147 -5.16 -2.05 -9.82
N ALA A 148 -4.56 -3.16 -9.40
CA ALA A 148 -3.66 -3.24 -8.26
C ALA A 148 -2.37 -2.44 -8.44
N CYS A 149 -1.79 -2.44 -9.65
CA CYS A 149 -0.49 -1.83 -9.87
C CYS A 149 -0.56 -0.29 -9.81
N PRO A 150 -1.45 0.38 -10.57
CA PRO A 150 -1.63 1.83 -10.47
C PRO A 150 -2.03 2.28 -9.06
N LEU A 151 -2.89 1.50 -8.38
CA LEU A 151 -3.30 1.80 -7.01
C LEU A 151 -2.10 1.79 -6.05
N LEU A 152 -1.30 0.72 -6.07
CA LEU A 152 -0.14 0.63 -5.19
C LEU A 152 0.89 1.72 -5.49
N SER A 153 1.16 2.01 -6.76
CA SER A 153 2.06 3.11 -7.15
C SER A 153 1.57 4.46 -6.61
N GLU A 154 0.27 4.74 -6.67
CA GLU A 154 -0.32 5.94 -6.09
C GLU A 154 -0.15 5.98 -4.56
N LEU A 155 -0.43 4.88 -3.87
CA LEU A 155 -0.30 4.79 -2.42
C LEU A 155 1.17 4.95 -1.97
N ILE A 156 2.12 4.34 -2.69
CA ILE A 156 3.55 4.47 -2.43
C ILE A 156 4.01 5.92 -2.63
N GLY A 157 3.58 6.57 -3.72
CA GLY A 157 3.93 7.95 -4.04
C GLY A 157 3.26 9.00 -3.15
N GLY A 158 2.06 8.71 -2.63
CA GLY A 158 1.28 9.63 -1.79
C GLY A 158 1.71 9.68 -0.32
N LEU A 159 2.59 8.79 0.14
CA LEU A 159 3.11 8.81 1.50
C LEU A 159 4.09 10.00 1.69
N PRO A 160 3.99 10.79 2.78
CA PRO A 160 4.87 11.95 3.00
C PRO A 160 6.32 11.52 3.14
N GLU A 161 7.28 12.35 2.71
CA GLU A 161 8.69 12.08 3.00
C GLU A 161 8.92 12.21 4.52
N HIS A 162 9.25 11.11 5.19
CA HIS A 162 9.51 11.10 6.63
C HIS A 162 10.53 12.19 7.01
N HIS A 163 10.07 13.26 7.66
CA HIS A 163 10.92 14.28 8.27
C HIS A 163 11.02 13.91 9.75
N GLY A 164 12.04 13.10 10.05
CA GLY A 164 12.28 12.59 11.39
C GLY A 164 12.28 13.72 12.40
N VAL A 165 11.44 13.58 13.42
CA VAL A 165 11.69 13.86 14.84
C VAL A 165 10.41 13.59 15.66
N ASP A 166 9.20 13.71 15.09
CA ASP A 166 7.94 13.53 15.86
C ASP A 166 6.77 12.84 15.09
N GLY A 167 7.02 12.19 13.95
CA GLY A 167 5.97 11.56 13.14
C GLY A 167 5.69 10.10 13.54
N ASN A 168 4.55 9.82 14.17
CA ASN A 168 4.07 8.46 14.46
C ASN A 168 3.86 7.68 13.14
N SER A 169 4.70 6.68 12.85
CA SER A 169 4.62 5.83 11.64
C SER A 169 3.27 5.13 11.48
N VAL A 170 2.60 4.83 12.59
CA VAL A 170 1.22 4.33 12.62
C VAL A 170 0.24 5.36 12.02
N ASP A 171 0.50 6.66 12.17
CA ASP A 171 -0.31 7.69 11.51
C ASP A 171 -0.03 7.75 10.00
N GLU A 172 1.16 7.40 9.52
CA GLU A 172 1.45 7.26 8.09
C GLU A 172 0.68 6.07 7.49
N LEU A 173 0.71 4.92 8.17
CA LEU A 173 -0.06 3.73 7.80
C LEU A 173 -1.56 4.02 7.77
N TYR A 174 -2.09 4.68 8.81
CA TYR A 174 -3.48 5.10 8.87
C TYR A 174 -3.85 6.08 7.74
N ARG A 175 -2.98 7.06 7.42
CA ARG A 175 -3.19 7.96 6.26
C ARG A 175 -3.23 7.19 4.94
N SER A 176 -2.35 6.21 4.78
CA SER A 176 -2.32 5.33 3.60
C SER A 176 -3.61 4.52 3.48
N ALA A 177 -4.12 3.96 4.60
CA ALA A 177 -5.38 3.24 4.62
C ALA A 177 -6.58 4.13 4.25
N LEU A 178 -6.60 5.39 4.69
CA LEU A 178 -7.60 6.36 4.25
C LEU A 178 -7.52 6.64 2.74
N CYS A 179 -6.31 6.73 2.17
CA CYS A 179 -6.13 6.87 0.74
C CYS A 179 -6.63 5.63 -0.02
N ALA A 180 -6.28 4.43 0.45
CA ALA A 180 -6.76 3.17 -0.13
C ALA A 180 -8.30 3.10 -0.08
N TRP A 181 -8.91 3.47 1.04
CA TRP A 181 -10.36 3.50 1.22
C TRP A 181 -11.08 4.46 0.25
N VAL A 182 -10.46 5.60 -0.08
CA VAL A 182 -10.97 6.52 -1.11
C VAL A 182 -10.80 5.93 -2.51
N ALA A 183 -9.68 5.25 -2.78
CA ALA A 183 -9.38 4.74 -4.11
C ALA A 183 -10.24 3.52 -4.51
N ILE A 184 -10.62 2.68 -3.54
CA ILE A 184 -11.51 1.52 -3.80
C ILE A 184 -13.00 1.89 -3.83
N ALA A 185 -13.33 3.18 -3.71
CA ALA A 185 -14.70 3.64 -3.63
C ALA A 185 -15.51 3.27 -4.89
N PRO A 186 -16.83 3.00 -4.77
CA PRO A 186 -17.66 2.82 -5.95
C PRO A 186 -17.64 4.07 -6.84
N PRO A 187 -17.91 3.93 -8.15
CA PRO A 187 -18.03 5.08 -9.03
C PRO A 187 -19.07 6.07 -8.49
N ASN A 188 -18.75 7.37 -8.56
CA ASN A 188 -19.52 8.50 -8.02
C ASN A 188 -19.52 8.70 -6.50
N ASP A 189 -18.74 7.93 -5.73
CA ASP A 189 -18.57 8.17 -4.29
C ASP A 189 -17.58 9.31 -4.02
N LYS A 190 -18.08 10.55 -4.12
CA LYS A 190 -17.34 11.77 -3.77
C LYS A 190 -17.25 11.99 -2.26
N GLY A 191 -18.05 11.26 -1.47
CA GLY A 191 -18.13 11.41 -0.03
C GLY A 191 -16.83 11.01 0.66
N ARG A 192 -16.20 9.93 0.22
CA ARG A 192 -14.98 9.40 0.85
C ARG A 192 -13.81 10.40 0.83
N ALA A 193 -13.61 11.11 -0.28
CA ALA A 193 -12.56 12.13 -0.38
C ALA A 193 -12.76 13.25 0.65
N ILE A 194 -14.02 13.67 0.87
CA ILE A 194 -14.38 14.68 1.88
C ILE A 194 -14.16 14.12 3.30
N VAL A 195 -14.52 12.86 3.54
CA VAL A 195 -14.26 12.18 4.83
C VAL A 195 -12.77 12.15 5.12
N LYS A 196 -11.94 11.74 4.16
CA LYS A 196 -10.48 11.74 4.29
C LYS A 196 -9.98 13.13 4.70
N ASP A 197 -10.34 14.15 3.95
CA ASP A 197 -9.93 15.53 4.25
C ASP A 197 -10.36 15.99 5.66
N ARG A 198 -11.60 15.69 6.06
CA ARG A 198 -12.11 16.04 7.40
C ARG A 198 -11.41 15.28 8.52
N ILE A 199 -11.02 14.03 8.31
CA ILE A 199 -10.26 13.24 9.29
C ILE A 199 -8.86 13.80 9.44
N LEU A 200 -8.19 14.14 8.33
CA LEU A 200 -6.83 14.67 8.35
C LEU A 200 -6.75 16.08 8.96
N ASN A 201 -7.80 16.87 8.79
CA ASN A 201 -7.91 18.22 9.35
C ASN A 201 -8.74 18.28 10.65
N MET A 202 -8.99 17.14 11.30
CA MET A 202 -9.84 17.08 12.48
C MET A 202 -9.21 17.82 13.67
N ALA A 203 -9.86 18.88 14.12
CA ALA A 203 -9.52 19.58 15.35
C ALA A 203 -10.47 19.18 16.50
N ASN A 204 -9.92 18.99 17.70
CA ASN A 204 -10.68 18.77 18.95
C ASN A 204 -11.53 17.49 19.02
N GLY A 205 -11.21 16.47 18.21
CA GLY A 205 -11.88 15.17 18.26
C GLY A 205 -13.35 15.20 17.81
N LYS A 206 -13.75 16.16 16.99
CA LYS A 206 -15.11 16.25 16.45
C LYS A 206 -15.10 16.01 14.94
N LEU A 207 -15.88 15.04 14.48
CA LEU A 207 -16.01 14.72 13.07
C LEU A 207 -17.47 14.78 12.64
N ASP A 208 -17.76 15.67 11.70
CA ASP A 208 -19.06 15.75 11.04
C ASP A 208 -18.96 15.14 9.64
N LEU A 209 -19.65 14.04 9.41
CA LEU A 209 -19.72 13.27 8.16
C LEU A 209 -21.16 13.20 7.64
N GLN A 210 -22.05 14.11 8.04
CA GLN A 210 -23.44 14.06 7.63
C GLN A 210 -23.64 14.34 6.13
N ARG A 211 -24.67 13.72 5.54
CA ARG A 211 -25.12 13.97 4.15
C ARG A 211 -24.02 13.74 3.09
N LEU A 212 -23.16 12.76 3.31
CA LEU A 212 -22.08 12.43 2.37
C LEU A 212 -22.40 11.20 1.50
N GLY A 213 -23.58 10.60 1.67
CA GLY A 213 -24.00 9.43 0.88
C GLY A 213 -23.16 8.18 1.15
N LEU A 214 -22.48 8.13 2.30
CA LEU A 214 -21.53 7.07 2.63
C LEU A 214 -22.25 5.73 2.81
N ARG A 215 -21.67 4.66 2.25
CA ARG A 215 -22.12 3.28 2.44
C ARG A 215 -21.31 2.52 3.50
N SER A 216 -20.06 2.93 3.69
CA SER A 216 -19.11 2.44 4.69
C SER A 216 -18.36 3.62 5.30
N LEU A 217 -17.69 3.37 6.43
CA LEU A 217 -16.77 4.32 7.06
C LEU A 217 -15.37 3.68 7.11
N PRO A 218 -14.30 4.48 7.04
CA PRO A 218 -12.97 3.98 7.34
C PRO A 218 -12.82 3.71 8.83
N ASP A 219 -11.69 3.17 9.26
CA ASP A 219 -11.35 3.15 10.67
C ASP A 219 -11.30 4.57 11.22
N LEU A 220 -11.83 4.76 12.43
CA LEU A 220 -11.94 6.09 13.03
C LEU A 220 -10.64 6.48 13.75
N PRO A 221 -10.30 7.79 13.81
CA PRO A 221 -9.12 8.25 14.54
C PRO A 221 -9.29 8.02 16.06
N SER A 222 -8.23 7.58 16.76
CA SER A 222 -8.24 7.29 18.20
C SER A 222 -8.57 8.50 19.09
N GLY A 223 -8.37 9.72 18.59
CA GLY A 223 -8.73 10.98 19.25
C GLY A 223 -10.17 11.45 19.00
N LEU A 224 -11.02 10.62 18.36
CA LEU A 224 -12.41 10.98 18.08
C LEU A 224 -13.29 10.90 19.33
N VAL A 225 -13.87 12.04 19.70
CA VAL A 225 -14.78 12.18 20.84
C VAL A 225 -16.25 12.23 20.39
N THR A 226 -16.53 12.86 19.25
CA THR A 226 -17.89 13.05 18.73
C THR A 226 -17.95 12.77 17.24
N LEU A 227 -18.88 11.91 16.83
CA LEU A 227 -19.14 11.56 15.43
C LEU A 227 -20.60 11.90 15.05
N ASN A 228 -20.76 12.74 14.03
CA ASN A 228 -22.05 12.94 13.36
C ASN A 228 -22.03 12.26 11.99
N ALA A 229 -22.73 11.14 11.85
CA ALA A 229 -22.77 10.37 10.59
C ALA A 229 -24.20 10.30 10.00
N ARG A 230 -25.07 11.26 10.35
CA ARG A 230 -26.48 11.30 9.92
C ARG A 230 -26.65 11.45 8.41
N PHE A 231 -27.79 10.99 7.90
CA PHE A 231 -28.17 11.14 6.48
C PHE A 231 -27.14 10.52 5.53
N ASN A 232 -26.62 9.34 5.88
CA ASN A 232 -25.81 8.49 5.02
C ASN A 232 -26.55 7.17 4.75
N GLN A 233 -26.02 6.37 3.84
CA GLN A 233 -26.54 5.05 3.46
C GLN A 233 -25.72 3.94 4.12
N LEU A 234 -25.28 4.16 5.37
CA LEU A 234 -24.44 3.21 6.09
C LEU A 234 -25.24 1.94 6.32
N SER A 235 -24.84 0.84 5.67
CA SER A 235 -25.60 -0.42 5.69
C SER A 235 -25.63 -1.07 7.07
N THR A 236 -24.70 -0.72 7.96
CA THR A 236 -24.60 -1.27 9.31
C THR A 236 -23.73 -0.37 10.18
N CYS A 237 -24.18 -0.06 11.40
CA CYS A 237 -23.38 0.66 12.40
C CYS A 237 -22.11 -0.15 12.71
N GLN A 238 -20.94 0.44 12.48
CA GLN A 238 -19.69 -0.09 13.01
C GLN A 238 -19.77 -0.14 14.55
N PRO A 239 -19.47 -1.26 15.24
CA PRO A 239 -19.05 -1.21 16.64
C PRO A 239 -17.82 -0.31 16.74
N CYS A 240 -18.07 0.94 17.12
CA CYS A 240 -17.03 1.87 17.50
C CYS A 240 -16.52 1.49 18.89
N PRO A 241 -15.26 1.09 19.06
CA PRO A 241 -14.68 1.13 20.38
C PRO A 241 -14.42 2.62 20.70
N ARG A 242 -15.08 3.14 21.74
CA ARG A 242 -14.73 4.40 22.45
C ARG A 242 -15.25 5.75 21.92
N VAL A 243 -16.30 5.82 21.08
CA VAL A 243 -16.92 7.13 20.76
C VAL A 243 -18.07 7.43 21.74
N SER A 244 -17.91 8.48 22.56
CA SER A 244 -18.84 8.82 23.65
C SER A 244 -20.23 9.24 23.18
N LYS A 245 -20.37 9.71 21.93
CA LYS A 245 -21.64 10.08 21.30
C LYS A 245 -21.59 9.83 19.79
N ILE A 246 -22.29 8.80 19.32
CA ILE A 246 -22.54 8.56 17.91
C ILE A 246 -23.96 9.02 17.61
N SER A 247 -24.09 9.96 16.69
CA SER A 247 -25.38 10.42 16.21
C SER A 247 -25.64 9.80 14.85
N THR A 248 -26.32 8.66 14.83
CA THR A 248 -26.85 8.02 13.62
C THR A 248 -28.37 8.07 13.71
N GLN A 249 -29.01 8.71 12.75
CA GLN A 249 -30.43 8.49 12.50
C GLN A 249 -30.53 7.76 11.16
N PRO A 250 -31.33 6.70 11.04
CA PRO A 250 -31.63 6.12 9.75
C PRO A 250 -32.30 7.20 8.89
N ALA A 251 -32.00 7.19 7.59
CA ALA A 251 -32.83 7.87 6.62
C ALA A 251 -34.23 7.23 6.69
N THR A 252 -35.15 7.85 7.43
CA THR A 252 -36.58 7.52 7.34
C THR A 252 -37.02 7.77 5.90
N SER A 253 -37.66 6.75 5.33
CA SER A 253 -38.27 6.69 4.00
C SER A 253 -39.08 7.92 3.62
#